data_AF-A0A2E4G7K3-F1
#
_entry.id   AF-A0A2E4G7K3-F1
#
_cell.length_a   1.000
_cell.length_b   1.000
_cell.length_c   1.000
_cell.angle_alpha   90.00
_cell.angle_beta   90.00
_cell.angle_gamma   90.00
#
_symmetry.space_group_name_H-M   'P 1'
#
loop_
_entity.id
_entity.type
_entity.pdbx_description
1 polymer ?
#
loop_
_entity_poly.entity_id
_entity_poly.type
_entity_poly.pdbx_seq_one_letter_code
_entity_poly.pdbx_strand_id
1 'polypeptide(L)' 'MTFFAIIPARYASSRLPGKPLLDIAGKPMIQHVYESAIKSGAKEVFIATDN' A
#
# COMPACT_ATOMS: atom_id res chain seq x y z
N MET A 1 -20.24 -6.59 6.51
CA MET A 1 -19.66 -7.65 5.65
C MET A 1 -18.19 -7.77 6.02
N THR A 2 -17.69 -8.97 6.29
CA THR A 2 -16.27 -9.16 6.65
C THR A 2 -15.46 -9.38 5.38
N PHE A 3 -14.40 -8.61 5.19
CA PHE A 3 -13.50 -8.73 4.04
C PHE A 3 -12.05 -8.44 4.43
N PHE A 4 -11.12 -8.87 3.58
CA PHE A 4 -9.68 -8.65 3.72
C PHE A 4 -9.19 -7.77 2.56
N ALA A 5 -8.21 -6.92 2.82
CA ALA A 5 -7.58 -6.10 1.78
C ALA A 5 -6.15 -6.56 1.53
N ILE A 6 -5.75 -6.62 0.27
CA ILE A 6 -4.37 -6.93 -0.15
C ILE A 6 -3.86 -5.76 -0.99
N ILE A 7 -2.74 -5.18 -0.58
CA ILE A 7 -2.08 -4.06 -1.26
C ILE A 7 -0.80 -4.60 -1.92
N PRO A 8 -0.75 -4.73 -3.25
CA PRO A 8 0.48 -5.11 -3.94
C PRO A 8 1.46 -3.94 -3.97
N ALA A 9 2.68 -4.15 -3.45
CA ALA A 9 3.74 -3.15 -3.36
C ALA A 9 5.02 -3.68 -4.00
N ARG A 10 5.17 -3.52 -5.33
CA ARG A 10 6.38 -3.96 -6.06
C ARG A 10 7.38 -2.81 -6.16
N TYR A 11 8.63 -3.05 -5.79
CA TYR A 11 9.67 -2.03 -5.84
C TYR A 11 10.06 -1.66 -7.29
N ALA A 12 10.14 -2.65 -8.18
CA ALA A 12 10.58 -2.53 -9.57
C ALA A 12 9.55 -1.91 -10.53
N SER A 13 8.96 -0.77 -10.18
CA SER A 13 8.05 -0.04 -11.08
C SER A 13 8.84 0.67 -12.19
N SER A 14 8.49 0.40 -13.46
CA SER A 14 9.25 0.92 -14.62
C SER A 14 8.93 2.37 -14.98
N ARG A 15 7.67 2.82 -14.80
CA ARG A 15 7.25 4.19 -15.12
C ARG A 15 7.50 5.19 -13.99
N LEU A 16 7.54 4.71 -12.75
CA LEU A 16 7.81 5.53 -11.58
C LEU A 16 8.64 4.70 -10.59
N PRO A 17 9.98 4.71 -10.72
CA PRO A 17 10.87 3.88 -9.90
C PRO A 17 10.65 4.10 -8.40
N GLY A 18 10.66 3.02 -7.62
CA GLY A 18 10.50 3.08 -6.16
C GLY A 18 9.14 3.60 -5.69
N LYS A 19 8.12 3.63 -6.58
CA LYS A 19 6.79 4.21 -6.34
C LYS A 19 6.21 3.95 -4.94
N PRO A 20 6.19 2.72 -4.39
CA PRO A 20 5.61 2.48 -3.06
C PRO A 20 6.27 3.28 -1.92
N LEU A 21 7.56 3.60 -2.05
CA LEU A 21 8.35 4.29 -1.03
C LEU A 21 8.52 5.80 -1.30
N LEU A 22 7.98 6.31 -2.41
CA LEU A 22 8.05 7.74 -2.69
C LEU A 22 7.34 8.54 -1.60
N ASP A 23 7.99 9.60 -1.13
CA ASP A 23 7.39 10.51 -0.17
C ASP A 23 6.24 11.29 -0.80
N ILE A 24 5.11 11.29 -0.12
CA ILE A 24 3.93 12.09 -0.43
C ILE A 24 3.54 12.78 0.86
N ALA A 25 3.82 14.08 0.96
CA ALA A 25 3.50 14.90 2.13
C ALA A 25 4.02 14.33 3.47
N GLY A 26 5.27 13.85 3.49
CA GLY A 26 5.94 13.38 4.70
C GLY A 26 5.61 11.94 5.10
N LYS A 27 4.95 11.17 4.22
CA LYS A 27 4.71 9.74 4.38
C LYS A 27 4.95 9.01 3.06
N PRO A 28 5.49 7.78 3.06
CA PRO A 28 5.63 7.01 1.84
C PRO A 28 4.26 6.69 1.22
N MET A 29 4.18 6.64 -0.10
CA MET A 29 2.96 6.36 -0.86
C MET A 29 2.17 5.18 -0.30
N ILE A 30 2.86 4.06 0.00
CA ILE A 30 2.22 2.83 0.49
C ILE A 30 1.50 3.03 1.83
N GLN A 31 1.99 3.93 2.68
CA GLN A 31 1.36 4.23 3.97
C GLN A 31 0.00 4.91 3.77
N HIS A 32 -0.14 5.82 2.80
CA HIS A 32 -1.44 6.44 2.49
C HIS A 32 -2.48 5.41 2.04
N VAL A 33 -2.08 4.43 1.25
CA VAL A 33 -2.95 3.34 0.79
C VAL A 33 -3.33 2.43 1.95
N TYR A 34 -2.36 2.08 2.80
CA TYR A 34 -2.62 1.29 4.01
C TYR A 34 -3.60 1.98 4.97
N GLU A 35 -3.40 3.27 5.27
CA GLU A 35 -4.30 4.05 6.12
C GLU A 35 -5.72 4.14 5.53
N SER A 36 -5.83 4.24 4.20
CA SER A 36 -7.14 4.21 3.51
C SER A 36 -7.80 2.83 3.58
N ALA A 37 -7.03 1.75 3.44
CA ALA A 37 -7.53 0.39 3.54
C ALA A 37 -8.06 0.09 4.96
N ILE A 38 -7.37 0.56 6.00
CA ILE A 38 -7.86 0.45 7.39
C ILE A 38 -9.19 1.19 7.56
N LYS A 39 -9.31 2.42 7.03
CA LYS A 39 -10.55 3.20 7.09
C LYS A 39 -11.73 2.57 6.35
N SER A 40 -11.47 1.67 5.39
CA SER A 40 -12.53 0.97 4.65
C SER A 40 -13.32 -0.05 5.49
N GLY A 41 -12.83 -0.41 6.69
CA GLY A 41 -13.44 -1.43 7.54
C GLY A 41 -13.00 -2.85 7.19
N ALA A 42 -11.89 -3.01 6.45
CA ALA A 42 -11.25 -4.31 6.24
C ALA A 42 -10.88 -4.93 7.59
N LYS A 43 -11.15 -6.23 7.74
CA LYS A 43 -10.81 -6.97 8.96
C LYS A 43 -9.30 -6.99 9.18
N GLU A 44 -8.55 -7.31 8.12
CA GLU A 44 -7.10 -7.26 8.09
C GLU A 44 -6.64 -6.72 6.72
N VAL A 45 -5.47 -6.09 6.73
CA VAL A 45 -4.83 -5.50 5.56
C VAL A 45 -3.44 -6.10 5.42
N PHE A 46 -3.19 -6.73 4.27
CA PHE A 46 -1.90 -7.34 3.94
C PHE A 46 -1.21 -6.52 2.87
N ILE A 47 0.09 -6.29 3.03
CA ILE A 47 0.93 -5.71 1.97
C ILE A 47 1.72 -6.84 1.35
N ALA A 48 1.47 -7.11 0.07
CA ALA A 48 2.16 -8.13 -0.69
C ALA A 48 3.29 -7.47 -1.49
N THR A 49 4.52 -7.65 -1.01
CA THR A 49 5.74 -7.17 -1.68
C THR A 49 6.43 -8.31 -2.44
N ASP A 50 7.38 -7.97 -3.30
CA ASP A 50 8.40 -8.91 -3.76
C ASP A 50 9.31 -9.36 -2.59
N ASN A 51 10.25 -10.28 -2.87
CA ASN A 51 11.15 -10.91 -1.89
C ASN A 51 11.88 -9.91 -0.98
#